data_AF-A0A932P1Y1-F1
#
_entry.id   AF-A0A932P1Y1-F1
#
_cell.length_a   1.000
_cell.length_b   1.000
_cell.length_c   1.000
_cell.angle_alpha   90.00
_cell.angle_beta   90.00
_cell.angle_gamma   90.00
#
_symmetry.space_group_name_H-M   'P 1'
#
loop_
_entity.id
_entity.type
_entity.pdbx_description
1 polymer ?
#
loop_
_entity_poly.entity_id
_entity_poly.type
_entity_poly.pdbx_seq_one_letter_code
_entity_poly.pdbx_strand_id
1 'polypeptide(L)'
;MEPRPHAFKGRGTGINPPSRFHKQVRQAEPFSDEERSNPATRFIPDRTKSIISRNTSPDLPYRASVNPYRGCEHGCPYCYART
;
A
#
# COMPACT_ATOMS: atom_id res chain seq x y z
N MET A 1 -9.24 6.01 -27.36
CA MET A 1 -9.03 5.43 -26.01
C MET A 1 -7.59 4.96 -25.99
N GLU A 2 -6.69 5.83 -25.54
CA GLU A 2 -5.23 5.61 -25.62
C GLU A 2 -4.83 4.38 -24.78
N PRO A 3 -3.87 3.56 -25.25
CA PRO A 3 -3.45 2.36 -24.54
C PRO A 3 -2.86 2.77 -23.18
N ARG A 4 -3.43 2.23 -22.10
CA ARG A 4 -2.93 2.45 -20.75
C ARG A 4 -1.52 1.86 -20.66
N PRO A 5 -0.50 2.64 -20.24
CA PRO A 5 0.85 2.12 -20.10
C PRO A 5 0.79 0.96 -19.12
N HIS A 6 1.36 -0.16 -19.56
CA HIS A 6 1.33 -1.46 -18.90
C HIS A 6 1.57 -1.32 -17.40
N ALA A 7 0.46 -1.34 -16.66
CA ALA A 7 0.50 -1.39 -15.21
C ALA A 7 1.21 -2.68 -14.85
N PHE A 8 2.24 -2.61 -14.00
CA PHE A 8 2.70 -3.78 -13.27
C PHE A 8 1.47 -4.58 -12.84
N LYS A 9 1.51 -5.90 -12.98
CA LYS A 9 0.67 -6.76 -12.14
C LYS A 9 1.23 -6.77 -10.71
N GLY A 10 1.54 -5.59 -10.17
CA GLY A 10 1.74 -5.35 -8.76
C GLY A 10 0.38 -5.34 -8.12
N ARG A 11 0.29 -5.73 -6.85
CA ARG A 11 -1.02 -5.88 -6.19
C ARG A 11 -1.58 -4.54 -5.65
N GLY A 12 -0.85 -3.43 -5.83
CA GLY A 12 -1.25 -2.07 -5.46
C GLY A 12 -1.89 -1.26 -6.58
N THR A 13 -2.43 -0.10 -6.22
CA THR A 13 -3.16 0.74 -7.18
C THR A 13 -2.21 1.33 -8.20
N GLY A 14 -2.43 0.97 -9.47
CA GLY A 14 -1.64 1.44 -10.62
C GLY A 14 -1.87 2.91 -11.02
N ILE A 15 -2.59 3.67 -10.18
CA ILE A 15 -2.85 5.09 -10.38
C ILE A 15 -2.56 5.85 -9.08
N ASN A 16 -1.94 7.03 -9.20
CA ASN A 16 -1.74 7.97 -8.12
C ASN A 16 -2.49 9.27 -8.44
N PRO A 17 -3.82 9.31 -8.26
CA PRO A 17 -4.60 10.49 -8.61
C PRO A 17 -4.16 11.68 -7.76
N PRO A 18 -3.95 12.86 -8.36
CA PRO A 18 -3.53 14.03 -7.60
C PRO A 18 -4.64 14.48 -6.64
N SER A 19 -4.26 14.81 -5.41
CA SER A 19 -5.16 15.44 -4.45
C SER A 19 -5.51 16.85 -4.91
N ARG A 20 -6.77 17.27 -4.70
CA ARG A 20 -7.26 18.64 -5.00
C ARG A 20 -6.48 19.77 -4.31
N PHE A 21 -5.72 19.45 -3.26
CA PHE A 21 -4.95 20.42 -2.47
C PHE A 21 -3.44 20.39 -2.78
N HIS A 22 -2.98 19.51 -3.68
CA HIS A 22 -1.57 19.42 -4.02
C HIS A 22 -1.16 20.56 -4.96
N LYS A 23 -0.16 21.36 -4.53
CA LYS A 23 0.44 22.42 -5.36
C LYS A 23 1.36 21.89 -6.46
N GLN A 24 1.88 20.68 -6.28
CA GLN A 24 2.77 20.01 -7.22
C GLN A 24 2.35 18.55 -7.39
N VAL A 25 2.31 18.10 -8.63
CA VAL A 25 2.04 16.71 -9.02
C VAL A 25 3.36 16.10 -9.48
N ARG A 26 3.71 14.93 -8.93
CA ARG A 26 4.85 14.15 -9.39
C ARG A 26 4.36 13.15 -10.42
N GLN A 27 4.98 13.17 -11.60
CA GLN A 27 4.79 12.15 -12.61
C GLN A 27 5.98 11.19 -12.58
N ALA A 28 5.72 9.89 -12.64
CA ALA A 28 6.78 8.92 -12.80
C ALA A 28 7.18 8.88 -14.28
N GLU A 29 8.47 8.89 -14.54
CA GLU A 29 9.02 8.63 -15.86
C GLU A 29 8.70 7.17 -16.27
N PRO A 30 8.47 6.89 -17.56
CA PRO A 30 8.25 5.53 -18.02
C PRO A 30 9.51 4.68 -17.82
N PHE A 31 9.40 3.57 -17.08
CA PHE A 31 10.45 2.54 -16.98
C PHE A 31 10.36 1.54 -18.14
N SER A 32 11.47 0.92 -18.55
CA SER A 32 11.45 -0.19 -19.52
C SER A 32 10.81 -1.44 -18.91
N ASP A 33 10.28 -2.36 -19.72
CA ASP A 33 9.65 -3.58 -19.18
C ASP A 33 10.67 -4.54 -18.53
N GLU A 34 11.95 -4.48 -18.92
CA GLU A 34 13.02 -5.27 -18.28
C GLU A 34 13.36 -4.78 -16.87
N GLU A 35 13.18 -3.50 -16.58
CA GLU A 35 13.35 -2.91 -15.24
C GLU A 35 12.18 -3.23 -14.31
N ARG A 36 11.07 -3.76 -14.85
CA ARG A 36 9.78 -3.97 -14.14
C ARG A 36 9.63 -5.37 -13.54
N SER A 37 10.58 -5.80 -12.71
CA SER A 37 10.43 -7.04 -11.92
C SER A 37 9.67 -6.78 -10.61
N ASN A 38 8.59 -7.54 -10.36
CA ASN A 38 7.95 -7.55 -9.04
C ASN A 38 8.91 -8.20 -8.02
N PRO A 39 9.30 -7.51 -6.94
CA PRO A 39 10.09 -8.15 -5.91
C PRO A 39 9.30 -9.31 -5.28
N ALA A 40 9.96 -10.44 -5.06
CA ALA A 40 9.35 -11.56 -4.37
C ALA A 40 8.94 -11.14 -2.94
N THR A 41 7.72 -11.51 -2.53
CA THR A 41 7.22 -11.24 -1.17
C THR A 41 8.14 -11.88 -0.13
N ARG A 42 8.62 -11.07 0.82
CA ARG A 42 9.45 -11.54 1.94
C ARG A 42 8.70 -11.35 3.24
N PHE A 43 8.67 -12.39 4.07
CA PHE A 43 8.16 -12.31 5.43
C PHE A 43 9.32 -11.98 6.37
N ILE A 44 9.24 -10.84 7.04
CA ILE A 44 10.27 -10.38 7.98
C ILE A 44 9.74 -10.57 9.40
N PRO A 45 10.48 -11.23 10.30
CA PRO A 45 10.09 -11.33 11.70
C PRO A 45 10.00 -9.95 12.35
N ASP A 46 8.85 -9.65 12.94
CA ASP A 46 8.61 -8.37 13.58
C ASP A 46 8.99 -8.40 15.08
N ARG A 47 9.76 -7.42 15.55
CA ARG A 47 10.16 -7.27 16.97
C ARG A 47 9.16 -6.41 17.77
N THR A 48 7.89 -6.52 17.44
CA THR A 48 6.85 -5.73 18.10
C THR A 48 6.64 -6.20 19.54
N LYS A 49 6.49 -5.24 20.46
CA LYS A 49 6.24 -5.52 21.89
C LYS A 49 4.87 -6.15 22.15
N SER A 50 3.86 -5.83 21.33
CA SER A 50 2.52 -6.43 21.40
C SER A 50 1.81 -6.44 20.05
N ILE A 51 1.27 -7.59 19.67
CA ILE A 51 0.47 -7.79 18.46
C ILE A 51 -0.95 -7.20 18.58
N ILE A 52 -1.41 -6.91 19.79
CA ILE A 52 -2.80 -6.46 20.04
C ILE A 52 -2.88 -4.94 20.01
N SER A 53 -3.62 -4.40 19.05
CA SER A 53 -4.01 -2.99 19.00
C SER A 53 -5.36 -2.81 19.70
N ARG A 54 -5.45 -1.87 20.64
CA ARG A 54 -6.69 -1.56 21.37
C ARG A 54 -7.29 -0.24 20.93
N ASN A 55 -8.61 -0.15 20.95
CA ASN A 55 -9.33 1.09 20.68
C ASN A 55 -10.45 1.28 21.72
N THR A 56 -10.88 2.53 21.90
CA THR A 56 -11.94 2.89 22.84
C THR A 56 -13.18 3.47 22.18
N SER A 57 -13.25 3.44 20.85
CA SER A 57 -14.32 4.09 20.09
C SER A 57 -15.70 3.54 20.50
N PRO A 58 -16.71 4.41 20.68
CA PRO A 58 -18.09 3.96 20.89
C PRO A 58 -18.69 3.35 19.61
N ASP A 59 -18.15 3.70 18.44
CA ASP A 59 -18.68 3.30 17.13
C ASP A 59 -18.18 1.91 16.68
N LEU A 60 -17.15 1.38 17.33
CA LEU A 60 -16.58 0.08 16.99
C LEU A 60 -17.04 -0.99 17.98
N PRO A 61 -17.59 -2.13 17.51
CA PRO A 61 -18.09 -3.20 18.38
C PRO A 61 -16.96 -4.02 19.04
N TYR A 62 -15.70 -3.76 18.69
CA TYR A 62 -14.53 -4.46 19.22
C TYR A 62 -13.57 -3.50 19.92
N ARG A 63 -12.92 -4.00 20.98
CA ARG A 63 -11.93 -3.24 21.78
C ARG A 63 -10.49 -3.58 21.44
N ALA A 64 -10.27 -4.71 20.78
CA ALA A 64 -8.96 -5.23 20.43
C ALA A 64 -8.96 -5.73 18.98
N SER A 65 -7.83 -5.58 18.32
CA SER A 65 -7.62 -6.01 16.94
C SER A 65 -6.18 -6.49 16.77
N VAL A 66 -5.97 -7.31 15.75
CA VAL A 66 -4.65 -7.79 15.33
C VAL A 66 -4.50 -7.47 13.86
N ASN A 67 -3.45 -6.74 13.50
CA ASN A 67 -2.99 -6.68 12.12
C ASN A 67 -1.77 -7.60 11.97
N PRO A 68 -1.90 -8.75 11.26
CA PRO A 68 -0.79 -9.68 11.06
C PRO A 68 0.27 -9.17 10.09
N TYR A 69 0.07 -7.99 9.47
CA TYR A 69 0.93 -7.43 8.44
C TYR A 69 1.47 -6.05 8.81
N ARG A 70 2.80 -5.91 8.79
CA ARG A 70 3.50 -4.62 8.71
C ARG A 70 4.12 -4.52 7.32
N GLY A 71 3.36 -3.93 6.40
CA GLY A 71 3.61 -4.03 4.96
C GLY A 71 2.75 -5.12 4.33
N CYS A 72 2.06 -4.79 3.24
CA CYS A 72 1.26 -5.73 2.48
C CYS A 72 1.64 -5.60 1.00
N GLU A 73 1.89 -6.74 0.36
CA GLU A 73 2.14 -6.84 -1.08
C GLU A 73 1.05 -6.15 -1.93
N HIS A 74 -0.18 -6.06 -1.40
CA HIS A 74 -1.29 -5.33 -2.01
C HIS A 74 -1.12 -3.81 -2.05
N GLY A 75 -0.24 -3.18 -1.26
CA GLY A 75 0.10 -1.76 -1.42
C GLY A 75 -1.07 -0.78 -1.65
N CYS A 76 -2.25 -1.03 -1.08
CA CYS A 76 -3.44 -0.24 -1.39
C CYS A 76 -3.22 1.22 -0.97
N PRO A 77 -3.65 2.21 -1.77
CA PRO A 77 -3.32 3.61 -1.61
C PRO A 77 -3.90 4.21 -0.32
N TYR A 78 -4.99 3.61 0.18
CA TYR A 78 -5.64 3.96 1.44
C TYR A 78 -5.21 3.10 2.61
N CYS A 79 -4.35 2.09 2.41
CA CYS A 79 -3.95 1.17 3.45
C CYS A 79 -2.75 1.70 4.22
N TYR A 80 -2.85 1.72 5.54
CA TYR A 80 -1.74 2.12 6.40
C TYR A 80 -0.56 1.12 6.36
N ALA A 81 -0.81 -0.14 5.96
CA ALA A 81 0.22 -1.18 5.80
C ALA A 81 0.88 -1.13 4.41
N ARG A 82 0.98 0.04 3.78
CA ARG A 82 1.44 0.22 2.40
C ARG A 82 2.97 0.15 2.19
N THR A 83 3.77 0.05 3.25
CA THR A 83 5.25 0.05 3.16
C THR A 83 5.86 -1.23 3.68
#